data_AF-L0R8I7-F1
#
_entry.id   AF-L0R8I7-F1
#
_cell.length_a   1.000
_cell.length_b   1.000
_cell.length_c   1.000
_cell.angle_alpha   90.00
_cell.angle_beta   90.00
_cell.angle_gamma   90.00
#
_symmetry.space_group_name_H-M   'P 1'
#
loop_
_entity.id
_entity.type
_entity.pdbx_description
1 polymer ?
#
loop_
_entity_poly.entity_id
_entity_poly.type
_entity_poly.pdbx_seq_one_letter_code
_entity_poly.pdbx_strand_id
1 'polypeptide(L)'
;MRRCLIIIFASLFLMVQGCEKTADETSQVIEKARSNFISGFYVDAEKGFERYLQDNPQGSNRFEAWDYLVKIAYEVRHDSERGASILEAMYLEFGHNGALAAKLKRKLAEMYIRNGQYKIAVEALEKSLEFPDQPQEQLDSTRVTLAETFRKLRNYDLAIYTYSDLAESTKDIKTKARALFEMAHTLTLIQAWERAESELERLNKMDGVPEDIHAEAAFMLADIYEHRHEYKRAAELLEQVVDTYPNPYAVRFKLNYLKKKY
;
A
#
# COMPACT_ATOMS: atom_id res chain seq x y z
N MET A 1 -32.75 26.78 -58.28
CA MET A 1 -32.04 26.81 -56.97
C MET A 1 -33.02 26.66 -55.78
N ARG A 2 -33.85 25.61 -55.77
CA ARG A 2 -34.76 25.32 -54.63
C ARG A 2 -34.98 23.82 -54.37
N ARG A 3 -34.34 22.95 -55.16
CA ARG A 3 -34.42 21.47 -55.02
C ARG A 3 -33.14 20.82 -54.46
N CYS A 4 -32.00 21.50 -54.46
CA CYS A 4 -30.76 20.97 -53.88
C CYS A 4 -30.62 21.20 -52.36
N LEU A 5 -31.50 22.01 -51.74
CA LEU A 5 -31.44 22.31 -50.30
C LEU A 5 -32.16 21.28 -49.43
N ILE A 6 -33.00 20.41 -50.02
CA ILE A 6 -33.76 19.39 -49.27
C ILE A 6 -32.97 18.09 -49.12
N ILE A 7 -31.96 17.84 -49.97
CA ILE A 7 -31.15 16.62 -49.92
C ILE A 7 -30.07 16.69 -48.82
N ILE A 8 -29.65 17.89 -48.40
CA ILE A 8 -28.65 18.06 -47.33
C ILE A 8 -29.28 17.89 -45.93
N PHE A 9 -30.59 18.12 -45.79
CA PHE A 9 -31.29 17.92 -44.51
C PHE A 9 -31.72 16.47 -44.27
N ALA A 10 -31.82 15.65 -45.33
CA ALA A 10 -32.19 14.24 -45.21
C ALA A 10 -30.99 13.31 -44.90
N SER A 11 -29.75 13.77 -45.09
CA SER A 11 -28.55 13.01 -44.74
C SER A 11 -28.04 13.25 -43.32
N LEU A 12 -28.58 14.25 -42.60
CA LEU A 12 -28.16 14.55 -41.22
C LEU A 12 -28.99 13.81 -40.15
N PHE A 13 -30.03 13.08 -40.54
CA PHE A 13 -30.94 12.37 -39.63
C PHE A 13 -30.67 10.86 -39.51
N LEU A 14 -29.61 10.36 -40.17
CA LEU A 14 -29.24 8.93 -40.18
C LEU A 14 -27.99 8.59 -39.34
N MET A 15 -27.52 9.50 -38.50
CA MET A 15 -26.36 9.28 -37.62
C MET A 15 -26.68 9.34 -36.12
N VAL A 16 -27.95 9.16 -35.74
CA VAL A 16 -28.33 8.98 -34.33
C VAL A 16 -29.22 7.75 -34.18
N GLN A 17 -28.71 6.59 -34.60
CA GLN A 17 -29.04 5.34 -33.92
C GLN A 17 -27.88 5.04 -32.98
N GLY A 18 -27.74 5.86 -31.93
CA GLY A 18 -27.08 5.36 -30.73
C GLY A 18 -27.93 4.20 -30.25
N CYS A 19 -27.39 2.98 -30.27
CA CYS A 19 -28.02 1.83 -29.63
C CYS A 19 -28.22 2.17 -28.16
N GLU A 20 -29.40 2.64 -27.81
CA GLU A 20 -29.83 2.76 -26.42
C GLU A 20 -30.11 1.33 -25.93
N LYS A 21 -29.05 0.63 -25.54
CA LYS A 21 -29.17 -0.63 -24.80
C LYS A 21 -29.99 -0.33 -23.55
N THR A 22 -31.06 -1.09 -23.35
CA THR A 22 -31.96 -0.86 -22.21
C THR A 22 -31.19 -1.11 -20.92
N ALA A 23 -31.54 -0.38 -19.85
CA ALA A 23 -30.93 -0.56 -18.53
C ALA A 23 -30.97 -2.02 -18.04
N ASP A 24 -31.97 -2.80 -18.51
CA ASP A 24 -32.15 -4.21 -18.19
C ASP A 24 -31.07 -5.11 -18.85
N GLU A 25 -30.74 -4.90 -20.13
CA GLU A 25 -29.68 -5.64 -20.82
C GLU A 25 -28.30 -5.37 -20.20
N THR A 26 -28.01 -4.12 -19.86
CA THR A 26 -26.76 -3.71 -19.21
C THR A 26 -26.59 -4.38 -17.84
N SER A 27 -27.69 -4.49 -17.09
CA SER A 27 -27.70 -5.14 -15.78
C SER A 27 -27.48 -6.65 -15.90
N GLN A 28 -28.11 -7.31 -16.87
CA GLN A 28 -27.95 -8.76 -17.07
C GLN A 28 -26.50 -9.17 -17.38
N VAL A 29 -25.76 -8.38 -18.18
CA VAL A 29 -24.37 -8.69 -18.53
C VAL A 29 -23.47 -8.70 -17.30
N ILE A 30 -23.59 -7.70 -16.43
CA ILE A 30 -22.74 -7.63 -15.23
C ILE A 30 -23.15 -8.65 -14.17
N GLU A 31 -24.45 -8.92 -13.98
CA GLU A 31 -24.89 -9.97 -13.04
C GLU A 31 -24.36 -11.35 -13.44
N LYS A 32 -24.34 -11.65 -14.74
CA LYS A 32 -23.75 -12.90 -15.25
C LYS A 32 -22.25 -12.98 -14.95
N ALA A 33 -21.52 -11.89 -15.14
CA ALA A 33 -20.08 -11.83 -14.82
C ALA A 33 -19.82 -12.05 -13.33
N ARG A 34 -20.63 -11.44 -12.44
CA ARG A 34 -20.58 -11.67 -11.00
C ARG A 34 -20.88 -13.12 -10.63
N SER A 35 -21.93 -13.70 -11.20
CA SER A 35 -22.29 -15.10 -10.95
C SER A 35 -21.16 -16.06 -11.34
N ASN A 36 -20.51 -15.81 -12.48
CA ASN A 36 -19.33 -16.56 -12.90
C ASN A 36 -18.17 -16.40 -11.90
N PHE A 37 -17.91 -15.19 -11.43
CA PHE A 37 -16.85 -14.94 -10.43
C PHE A 37 -17.10 -15.71 -9.12
N ILE A 38 -18.32 -15.62 -8.58
CA ILE A 38 -18.72 -16.34 -7.36
C ILE A 38 -18.62 -17.85 -7.54
N SER A 39 -18.93 -18.35 -8.74
CA SER A 39 -18.87 -19.77 -9.08
C SER A 39 -17.45 -20.26 -9.41
N GLY A 40 -16.43 -19.39 -9.34
CA GLY A 40 -15.04 -19.73 -9.65
C GLY A 40 -14.72 -19.83 -11.15
N PHE A 41 -15.67 -19.48 -12.03
CA PHE A 41 -15.46 -19.43 -13.48
C PHE A 41 -14.75 -18.12 -13.88
N TYR A 42 -13.53 -17.92 -13.38
CA TYR A 42 -12.81 -16.64 -13.48
C TYR A 42 -12.50 -16.21 -14.93
N VAL A 43 -12.32 -17.16 -15.86
CA VAL A 43 -12.13 -16.84 -17.29
C VAL A 43 -13.40 -16.24 -17.90
N ASP A 44 -14.56 -16.81 -17.60
CA ASP A 44 -15.84 -16.30 -18.10
C ASP A 44 -16.28 -15.03 -17.37
N ALA A 45 -15.92 -14.89 -16.10
CA ALA A 45 -16.10 -13.66 -15.33
C ALA A 45 -15.29 -12.51 -15.93
N GLU A 46 -14.00 -12.73 -16.19
CA GLU A 46 -13.11 -11.74 -16.80
C GLU A 46 -13.64 -11.26 -18.15
N LYS A 47 -13.98 -12.20 -19.06
CA LYS A 47 -14.61 -11.87 -20.35
C LYS A 47 -15.91 -11.10 -20.19
N GLY A 48 -16.71 -11.44 -19.18
CA GLY A 48 -17.96 -10.75 -18.86
C GLY A 48 -17.74 -9.30 -18.43
N PHE A 49 -16.79 -9.05 -17.54
CA PHE A 49 -16.44 -7.71 -17.08
C PHE A 49 -15.77 -6.87 -18.18
N GLU A 50 -14.86 -7.45 -18.97
CA GLU A 50 -14.25 -6.78 -20.14
C GLU A 50 -15.32 -6.37 -21.16
N ARG A 51 -16.24 -7.28 -21.48
CA ARG A 51 -17.36 -6.98 -22.38
C ARG A 51 -18.27 -5.90 -21.82
N TYR A 52 -18.57 -5.93 -20.53
CA TYR A 52 -19.35 -4.89 -19.88
C TYR A 52 -18.70 -3.51 -20.06
N LEU A 53 -17.38 -3.42 -19.83
CA LEU A 53 -16.63 -2.17 -20.00
C LEU A 53 -16.58 -1.69 -21.45
N GLN A 54 -16.51 -2.60 -22.42
CA GLN A 54 -16.52 -2.24 -23.84
C GLN A 54 -17.90 -1.75 -24.30
N ASP A 55 -18.94 -2.45 -23.90
CA ASP A 55 -20.31 -2.23 -24.39
C ASP A 55 -21.03 -1.09 -23.68
N ASN A 56 -20.57 -0.67 -22.49
CA ASN A 56 -21.25 0.30 -21.63
C ASN A 56 -20.30 1.41 -21.16
N PRO A 57 -19.88 2.33 -22.05
CA PRO A 57 -18.92 3.40 -21.74
C PRO A 57 -19.40 4.37 -20.66
N GLN A 58 -20.71 4.46 -20.42
CA GLN A 58 -21.34 5.31 -19.38
C GLN A 58 -22.07 4.47 -18.32
N GLY A 59 -21.75 3.17 -18.21
CA GLY A 59 -22.39 2.29 -17.24
C GLY A 59 -22.09 2.67 -15.79
N SER A 60 -23.07 2.56 -14.90
CA SER A 60 -22.90 2.86 -13.47
C SER A 60 -21.98 1.89 -12.74
N ASN A 61 -21.85 0.65 -13.23
CA ASN A 61 -21.06 -0.41 -12.57
C ASN A 61 -19.66 -0.59 -13.17
N ARG A 62 -19.16 0.40 -13.93
CA ARG A 62 -17.83 0.32 -14.56
C ARG A 62 -16.73 0.19 -13.53
N PHE A 63 -16.83 0.97 -12.44
CA PHE A 63 -15.87 0.90 -11.33
C PHE A 63 -15.74 -0.52 -10.76
N GLU A 64 -16.89 -1.16 -10.55
CA GLU A 64 -16.96 -2.52 -10.04
C GLU A 64 -16.37 -3.54 -11.03
N ALA A 65 -16.70 -3.42 -12.32
CA ALA A 65 -16.14 -4.28 -13.35
C ALA A 65 -14.60 -4.19 -13.38
N TRP A 66 -14.05 -2.97 -13.33
CA TRP A 66 -12.61 -2.76 -13.19
C TRP A 66 -12.04 -3.39 -11.90
N ASP A 67 -12.69 -3.20 -10.75
CA ASP A 67 -12.22 -3.76 -9.47
C ASP A 67 -12.21 -5.31 -9.49
N TYR A 68 -13.19 -5.96 -10.11
CA TYR A 68 -13.17 -7.41 -10.32
C TYR A 68 -12.06 -7.85 -11.27
N LEU A 69 -11.80 -7.13 -12.36
CA LEU A 69 -10.69 -7.45 -13.26
C LEU A 69 -9.34 -7.39 -12.53
N VAL A 70 -9.14 -6.37 -11.69
CA VAL A 70 -7.95 -6.27 -10.83
C VAL A 70 -7.88 -7.47 -9.88
N LYS A 71 -8.97 -7.82 -9.18
CA LYS A 71 -9.02 -8.99 -8.28
C LYS A 71 -8.69 -10.30 -9.00
N ILE A 72 -9.25 -10.53 -10.19
CA ILE A 72 -8.95 -11.73 -10.97
C ILE A 72 -7.46 -11.78 -11.36
N ALA A 73 -6.92 -10.68 -11.88
CA ALA A 73 -5.51 -10.64 -12.29
C ALA A 73 -4.57 -10.84 -11.09
N TYR A 74 -4.83 -10.15 -9.99
CA TYR A 74 -3.91 -10.09 -8.86
C TYR A 74 -4.12 -11.23 -7.84
N GLU A 75 -5.35 -11.50 -7.41
CA GLU A 75 -5.62 -12.47 -6.33
C GLU A 75 -5.73 -13.90 -6.85
N VAL A 76 -6.28 -14.09 -8.04
CA VAL A 76 -6.50 -15.44 -8.62
C VAL A 76 -5.31 -15.88 -9.46
N ARG A 77 -4.81 -15.00 -10.34
CA ARG A 77 -3.71 -15.33 -11.26
C ARG A 77 -2.33 -15.00 -10.73
N HIS A 78 -2.25 -14.22 -9.65
CA HIS A 78 -0.98 -13.69 -9.11
C HIS A 78 -0.15 -12.95 -10.16
N ASP A 79 -0.83 -12.34 -11.13
CA ASP A 79 -0.25 -11.56 -12.21
C ASP A 79 -0.31 -10.08 -11.85
N SER A 80 0.68 -9.64 -11.06
CA SER A 80 0.79 -8.24 -10.62
C SER A 80 1.09 -7.29 -11.77
N GLU A 81 1.72 -7.74 -12.86
CA GLU A 81 1.96 -6.91 -14.05
C GLU A 81 0.64 -6.58 -14.75
N ARG A 82 -0.18 -7.59 -15.06
CA ARG A 82 -1.53 -7.39 -15.61
C ARG A 82 -2.40 -6.57 -14.65
N GLY A 83 -2.32 -6.85 -13.35
CA GLY A 83 -3.01 -6.07 -12.31
C GLY A 83 -2.65 -4.59 -12.35
N ALA A 84 -1.36 -4.26 -12.51
CA ALA A 84 -0.90 -2.88 -12.67
C ALA A 84 -1.47 -2.24 -13.94
N SER A 85 -1.40 -2.90 -15.09
CA SER A 85 -1.96 -2.35 -16.34
C SER A 85 -3.46 -2.06 -16.25
N ILE A 86 -4.23 -2.94 -15.61
CA ILE A 86 -5.67 -2.75 -15.38
C ILE A 86 -5.89 -1.54 -14.46
N LEU A 87 -5.12 -1.40 -13.38
CA LEU A 87 -5.20 -0.26 -12.48
C LEU A 87 -4.81 1.07 -13.14
N GLU A 88 -3.87 1.07 -14.09
CA GLU A 88 -3.52 2.26 -14.87
C GLU A 88 -4.67 2.70 -15.76
N ALA A 89 -5.30 1.76 -16.48
CA ALA A 89 -6.49 2.04 -17.28
C ALA A 89 -7.66 2.54 -16.40
N MET A 90 -7.86 1.89 -15.26
CA MET A 90 -8.85 2.31 -14.26
C MET A 90 -8.57 3.73 -13.72
N TYR A 91 -7.30 4.09 -13.52
CA TYR A 91 -6.90 5.44 -13.10
C TYR A 91 -7.17 6.49 -14.17
N LEU A 92 -7.01 6.18 -15.46
CA LEU A 92 -7.37 7.12 -16.54
C LEU A 92 -8.86 7.45 -16.53
N GLU A 93 -9.71 6.50 -16.14
CA GLU A 93 -11.16 6.70 -16.08
C GLU A 93 -11.57 7.44 -14.79
N PHE A 94 -11.08 7.02 -13.63
CA PHE A 94 -11.55 7.50 -12.32
C PHE A 94 -10.61 8.45 -11.58
N GLY A 95 -9.43 8.74 -12.13
CA GLY A 95 -8.39 9.56 -11.49
C GLY A 95 -8.75 11.03 -11.31
N HIS A 96 -9.87 11.47 -11.88
CA HIS A 96 -10.42 12.82 -11.65
C HIS A 96 -11.03 12.98 -10.24
N ASN A 97 -11.40 11.88 -9.57
CA ASN A 97 -11.84 11.90 -8.18
C ASN A 97 -10.63 11.71 -7.26
N GLY A 98 -10.26 12.73 -6.47
CA GLY A 98 -9.01 12.72 -5.69
C GLY A 98 -8.88 11.56 -4.68
N ALA A 99 -9.93 11.26 -3.92
CA ALA A 99 -9.89 10.16 -2.96
C ALA A 99 -9.72 8.80 -3.66
N LEU A 100 -10.35 8.65 -4.83
CA LEU A 100 -10.24 7.43 -5.62
C LEU A 100 -8.88 7.32 -6.32
N ALA A 101 -8.40 8.44 -6.87
CA ALA A 101 -7.10 8.57 -7.49
C ALA A 101 -6.00 8.13 -6.53
N ALA A 102 -6.03 8.60 -5.28
CA ALA A 102 -5.09 8.20 -4.25
C ALA A 102 -5.15 6.69 -3.95
N LYS A 103 -6.37 6.15 -3.75
CA LYS A 103 -6.57 4.71 -3.54
C LYS A 103 -6.01 3.87 -4.69
N LEU A 104 -6.24 4.27 -5.95
CA LEU A 104 -5.73 3.57 -7.13
C LEU A 104 -4.21 3.65 -7.21
N LYS A 105 -3.62 4.81 -6.89
CA LYS A 105 -2.16 4.99 -6.86
C LYS A 105 -1.47 4.14 -5.79
N ARG A 106 -2.06 3.99 -4.60
CA ARG A 106 -1.61 3.00 -3.61
C ARG A 106 -1.63 1.58 -4.14
N LYS A 107 -2.76 1.13 -4.70
CA LYS A 107 -2.88 -0.23 -5.27
C LYS A 107 -1.85 -0.46 -6.39
N LEU A 108 -1.58 0.55 -7.22
CA LEU A 108 -0.53 0.48 -8.24
C LEU A 108 0.85 0.28 -7.60
N ALA A 109 1.17 1.06 -6.57
CA ALA A 109 2.43 0.89 -5.84
C ALA A 109 2.58 -0.52 -5.26
N GLU A 110 1.52 -1.10 -4.69
CA GLU A 110 1.53 -2.47 -4.18
C GLU A 110 1.87 -3.49 -5.28
N MET A 111 1.31 -3.34 -6.49
CA MET A 111 1.64 -4.19 -7.63
C MET A 111 3.11 -4.03 -8.03
N TYR A 112 3.59 -2.79 -8.12
CA TYR A 112 4.98 -2.50 -8.45
C TYR A 112 5.98 -3.01 -7.41
N ILE A 113 5.65 -2.94 -6.12
CA ILE A 113 6.46 -3.48 -5.02
C ILE A 113 6.61 -5.00 -5.15
N ARG A 114 5.51 -5.72 -5.48
CA ARG A 114 5.55 -7.18 -5.67
C ARG A 114 6.40 -7.61 -6.85
N ASN A 115 6.41 -6.81 -7.92
CA ASN A 115 7.24 -7.02 -9.09
C ASN A 115 8.70 -6.55 -8.91
N GLY A 116 9.06 -6.02 -7.73
CA GLY A 116 10.39 -5.46 -7.47
C GLY A 116 10.67 -4.12 -8.17
N GLN A 117 9.65 -3.50 -8.77
CA GLN A 117 9.72 -2.23 -9.48
C GLN A 117 9.63 -1.05 -8.50
N TYR A 118 10.51 -1.03 -7.49
CA TYR A 118 10.43 -0.11 -6.35
C TYR A 118 10.49 1.37 -6.74
N LYS A 119 11.25 1.74 -7.79
CA LYS A 119 11.31 3.14 -8.26
C LYS A 119 9.95 3.65 -8.73
N ILE A 120 9.25 2.84 -9.52
CA ILE A 120 7.92 3.18 -10.04
C ILE A 120 6.89 3.16 -8.89
N ALA A 121 7.07 2.26 -7.92
CA ALA A 121 6.24 2.24 -6.72
C ALA A 121 6.34 3.53 -5.91
N VAL A 122 7.55 4.07 -5.71
CA VAL A 122 7.76 5.37 -5.06
C VAL A 122 6.98 6.46 -5.77
N GLU A 123 7.11 6.58 -7.09
CA GLU A 123 6.38 7.60 -7.86
C GLU A 123 4.86 7.47 -7.69
N ALA A 124 4.33 6.25 -7.62
CA ALA A 124 2.91 6.02 -7.38
C ALA A 124 2.49 6.40 -5.96
N LEU A 125 3.30 6.07 -4.94
CA LEU A 125 3.03 6.45 -3.53
C LEU A 125 3.08 7.96 -3.33
N GLU A 126 4.09 8.64 -3.90
CA GLU A 126 4.20 10.10 -3.85
C GLU A 126 2.98 10.77 -4.51
N LYS A 127 2.60 10.33 -5.71
CA LYS A 127 1.36 10.80 -6.36
C LYS A 127 0.11 10.50 -5.53
N SER A 128 0.09 9.41 -4.78
CA SER A 128 -1.02 9.13 -3.85
C SER A 128 -1.08 10.16 -2.72
N LEU A 129 0.07 10.64 -2.23
CA LEU A 129 0.14 11.60 -1.12
C LEU A 129 -0.19 13.04 -1.54
N GLU A 130 -0.17 13.35 -2.84
CA GLU A 130 -0.57 14.67 -3.37
C GLU A 130 -2.07 14.99 -3.17
N PHE A 131 -2.90 13.98 -2.89
CA PHE A 131 -4.35 14.15 -2.69
C PHE A 131 -4.68 14.43 -1.22
N PRO A 132 -5.16 15.63 -0.85
CA PRO A 132 -5.29 16.05 0.55
C PRO A 132 -6.50 15.46 1.29
N ASP A 133 -7.55 15.03 0.58
CA ASP A 133 -8.84 14.61 1.18
C ASP A 133 -8.85 13.16 1.70
N GLN A 134 -7.68 12.63 2.06
CA GLN A 134 -7.55 11.26 2.54
C GLN A 134 -7.66 11.18 4.06
N PRO A 135 -8.29 10.12 4.60
CA PRO A 135 -8.22 9.83 6.03
C PRO A 135 -6.76 9.74 6.51
N GLN A 136 -6.47 10.28 7.70
CA GLN A 136 -5.11 10.29 8.25
C GLN A 136 -4.49 8.88 8.29
N GLU A 137 -5.26 7.86 8.69
CA GLU A 137 -4.82 6.46 8.70
C GLU A 137 -4.31 5.99 7.33
N GLN A 138 -4.95 6.44 6.25
CA GLN A 138 -4.54 6.10 4.89
C GLN A 138 -3.28 6.84 4.48
N LEU A 139 -3.13 8.11 4.86
CA LEU A 139 -1.90 8.88 4.64
C LEU A 139 -0.72 8.23 5.39
N ASP A 140 -0.94 7.85 6.64
CA ASP A 140 0.05 7.20 7.48
C ASP A 140 0.49 5.85 6.90
N SER A 141 -0.46 5.00 6.52
CA SER A 141 -0.18 3.72 5.84
C SER A 141 0.58 3.90 4.53
N THR A 142 0.25 4.94 3.75
CA THR A 142 0.98 5.28 2.51
C THR A 142 2.43 5.68 2.81
N ARG A 143 2.65 6.49 3.85
CA ARG A 143 4.00 6.92 4.29
C ARG A 143 4.84 5.77 4.82
N VAL A 144 4.24 4.84 5.58
CA VAL A 144 4.92 3.60 6.00
C VAL A 144 5.41 2.84 4.78
N THR A 145 4.51 2.57 3.83
CA THR A 145 4.84 1.83 2.60
C THR A 145 5.92 2.55 1.79
N LEU A 146 5.87 3.89 1.73
CA LEU A 146 6.87 4.72 1.05
C LEU A 146 8.25 4.62 1.70
N ALA A 147 8.33 4.76 3.02
CA ALA A 147 9.57 4.65 3.78
C ALA A 147 10.19 3.23 3.64
N GLU A 148 9.37 2.19 3.71
CA GLU A 148 9.79 0.81 3.46
C GLU A 148 10.34 0.62 2.05
N THR A 149 9.68 1.22 1.06
CA THR A 149 10.10 1.15 -0.35
C THR A 149 11.42 1.88 -0.56
N PHE A 150 11.61 3.06 0.06
CA PHE A 150 12.90 3.74 0.06
C PHE A 150 14.00 2.89 0.69
N ARG A 151 13.71 2.20 1.80
CA ARG A 151 14.66 1.29 2.44
C ARG A 151 15.02 0.10 1.55
N LYS A 152 14.06 -0.47 0.81
CA LYS A 152 14.31 -1.54 -0.20
C LYS A 152 15.22 -1.06 -1.33
N LEU A 153 15.11 0.22 -1.72
CA LEU A 153 15.99 0.88 -2.67
C LEU A 153 17.37 1.27 -2.08
N ARG A 154 17.60 1.05 -0.78
CA ARG A 154 18.77 1.54 -0.03
C ARG A 154 18.89 3.06 0.00
N ASN A 155 17.79 3.77 -0.25
CA ASN A 155 17.70 5.22 -0.05
C ASN A 155 17.40 5.51 1.43
N TYR A 156 18.37 5.19 2.29
CA TYR A 156 18.18 5.21 3.75
C TYR A 156 17.86 6.62 4.28
N ASP A 157 18.43 7.68 3.70
CA ASP A 157 18.16 9.06 4.11
C ASP A 157 16.68 9.43 3.90
N LEU A 158 16.11 9.06 2.74
CA LEU A 158 14.69 9.30 2.45
C LEU A 158 13.79 8.45 3.34
N ALA A 159 14.14 7.18 3.58
CA ALA A 159 13.40 6.33 4.51
C ALA A 159 13.37 6.92 5.93
N ILE A 160 14.52 7.36 6.45
CA ILE A 160 14.63 8.02 7.76
C ILE A 160 13.78 9.29 7.79
N TYR A 161 13.88 10.14 6.77
CA TYR A 161 13.09 11.37 6.67
C TYR A 161 11.59 11.07 6.69
N THR A 162 11.12 10.12 5.89
CA THR A 162 9.69 9.75 5.82
C THR A 162 9.18 9.16 7.14
N TYR A 163 9.97 8.33 7.83
CA TYR A 163 9.59 7.84 9.16
C TYR A 163 9.55 8.95 10.21
N SER A 164 10.48 9.91 10.16
CA SER A 164 10.49 11.08 11.05
C SER A 164 9.23 11.93 10.85
N ASP A 165 8.92 12.28 9.60
CA ASP A 165 7.71 13.05 9.25
C ASP A 165 6.43 12.33 9.71
N LEU A 166 6.36 11.01 9.54
CA LEU A 166 5.26 10.20 10.02
C LEU A 166 5.14 10.24 11.55
N ALA A 167 6.23 10.04 12.28
CA ALA A 167 6.24 10.06 13.75
C ALA A 167 5.89 11.44 14.34
N GLU A 168 6.17 12.52 13.60
CA GLU A 168 5.83 13.89 14.00
C GLU A 168 4.37 14.26 13.69
N SER A 169 3.83 13.75 12.58
CA SER A 169 2.49 14.15 12.10
C SER A 169 1.35 13.26 12.58
N THR A 170 1.60 11.97 12.84
CA THR A 170 0.54 11.05 13.29
C THR A 170 0.15 11.29 14.75
N LYS A 171 -1.16 11.16 15.04
CA LYS A 171 -1.70 11.15 16.41
C LYS A 171 -1.86 9.75 16.97
N ASP A 172 -1.77 8.73 16.12
CA ASP A 172 -1.89 7.34 16.55
C ASP A 172 -0.60 6.88 17.23
N ILE A 173 -0.70 6.53 18.51
CA ILE A 173 0.47 6.20 19.33
C ILE A 173 1.21 4.97 18.80
N LYS A 174 0.47 3.99 18.29
CA LYS A 174 1.01 2.75 17.74
C LYS A 174 1.80 3.02 16.46
N THR A 175 1.23 3.80 15.55
CA THR A 175 1.87 4.21 14.30
C THR A 175 3.12 5.06 14.57
N LYS A 176 3.04 5.99 15.52
CA LYS A 176 4.18 6.81 15.94
C LYS A 176 5.33 5.94 16.48
N ALA A 177 5.03 5.04 17.42
CA ALA A 177 6.05 4.16 17.99
C ALA A 177 6.66 3.23 16.94
N ARG A 178 5.83 2.66 16.05
CA ARG A 178 6.31 1.84 14.93
C ARG A 178 7.22 2.63 13.99
N ALA A 179 6.87 3.87 13.66
CA ALA A 179 7.69 4.73 12.80
C ALA A 179 9.06 5.03 13.43
N LEU A 180 9.12 5.33 14.73
CA LEU A 180 10.38 5.53 15.46
C LEU A 180 11.23 4.24 15.48
N PHE A 181 10.60 3.09 15.72
CA PHE A 181 11.29 1.79 15.69
C PHE A 181 11.88 1.50 14.31
N GLU A 182 11.11 1.64 13.22
CA GLU A 182 11.61 1.39 11.87
C GLU A 182 12.65 2.44 11.42
N MET A 183 12.57 3.67 11.94
CA MET A 183 13.61 4.69 11.75
C MET A 183 14.92 4.26 12.42
N ALA A 184 14.86 3.82 13.68
CA ALA A 184 16.02 3.30 14.41
C ALA A 184 16.62 2.08 13.69
N HIS A 185 15.78 1.16 13.24
CA HIS A 185 16.19 0.01 12.43
C HIS A 185 16.90 0.45 11.14
N THR A 186 16.39 1.47 10.46
CA THR A 186 17.02 2.01 9.26
C THR A 186 18.37 2.65 9.57
N LEU A 187 18.50 3.32 10.71
CA LEU A 187 19.76 3.90 11.19
C LEU A 187 20.82 2.83 11.51
N THR A 188 20.43 1.67 12.05
CA THR A 188 21.40 0.57 12.29
C THR A 188 21.94 -0.01 10.99
N LEU A 189 21.16 -0.04 9.90
CA LEU A 189 21.62 -0.48 8.57
C LEU A 189 22.76 0.38 8.01
N ILE A 190 22.83 1.65 8.42
CA ILE A 190 23.90 2.59 8.05
C ILE A 190 24.89 2.83 9.20
N GLN A 191 24.85 2.00 10.25
CA GLN A 191 25.72 2.05 11.42
C GLN A 191 25.67 3.39 12.18
N ALA A 192 24.56 4.12 12.10
CA ALA A 192 24.33 5.34 12.85
C ALA A 192 23.82 5.01 14.27
N TRP A 193 24.64 4.30 15.05
CA TRP A 193 24.27 3.68 16.32
C TRP A 193 23.74 4.67 17.37
N GLU A 194 24.38 5.83 17.51
CA GLU A 194 24.00 6.88 18.48
C GLU A 194 22.63 7.45 18.15
N ARG A 195 22.36 7.65 16.86
CA ARG A 195 21.04 8.13 16.39
C ARG A 195 19.98 7.05 16.60
N ALA A 196 20.29 5.79 16.27
CA ALA A 196 19.36 4.68 16.49
C ALA A 196 18.99 4.54 17.97
N GLU A 197 19.96 4.60 18.88
CA GLU A 197 19.72 4.59 20.33
C GLU A 197 18.83 5.75 20.76
N SER A 198 19.11 6.98 20.33
CA SER A 198 18.30 8.16 20.67
C SER A 198 16.82 7.98 20.32
N GLU A 199 16.52 7.40 19.16
CA GLU A 199 15.13 7.17 18.74
C GLU A 199 14.45 6.03 19.51
N LEU A 200 15.19 4.98 19.86
CA LEU A 200 14.68 3.89 20.70
C LEU A 200 14.42 4.36 22.13
N GLU A 201 15.29 5.20 22.69
CA GLU A 201 15.07 5.82 24.00
C GLU A 201 13.86 6.76 23.99
N ARG A 202 13.66 7.50 22.91
CA ARG A 202 12.47 8.34 22.71
C ARG A 202 11.21 7.49 22.69
N LEU A 203 11.22 6.37 21.97
CA LEU A 203 10.11 5.40 21.93
C LEU A 203 9.82 4.84 23.33
N ASN A 204 10.86 4.42 24.07
CA ASN A 204 10.70 3.82 25.41
C ASN A 204 10.13 4.80 26.46
N LYS A 205 10.21 6.11 26.23
CA LYS A 205 9.64 7.15 27.12
C LYS A 205 8.19 7.49 26.78
N MET A 206 7.60 6.89 25.73
CA MET A 206 6.23 7.16 25.31
C MET A 206 5.23 6.32 26.12
N ASP A 207 4.19 6.99 26.63
CA ASP A 207 3.07 6.31 27.29
C ASP A 207 2.11 5.69 26.27
N GLY A 208 1.51 4.54 26.63
CA GLY A 208 0.45 3.89 25.83
C GLY A 208 0.95 3.15 24.59
N VAL A 209 2.26 2.95 24.45
CA VAL A 209 2.84 2.11 23.39
C VAL A 209 2.57 0.63 23.70
N PRO A 210 2.12 -0.16 22.70
CA PRO A 210 1.95 -1.60 22.86
C PRO A 210 3.20 -2.33 23.36
N GLU A 211 3.01 -3.32 24.23
CA GLU A 211 4.08 -4.04 24.93
C GLU A 211 5.01 -4.80 23.96
N ASP A 212 4.47 -5.32 22.86
CA ASP A 212 5.23 -5.96 21.79
C ASP A 212 6.20 -4.99 21.10
N ILE A 213 5.78 -3.75 20.84
CA ILE A 213 6.62 -2.70 20.25
C ILE A 213 7.74 -2.30 21.23
N HIS A 214 7.42 -2.16 22.52
CA HIS A 214 8.43 -1.92 23.55
C HIS A 214 9.45 -3.06 23.62
N ALA A 215 8.99 -4.31 23.58
CA ALA A 215 9.87 -5.46 23.60
C ALA A 215 10.80 -5.49 22.37
N GLU A 216 10.28 -5.16 21.19
CA GLU A 216 11.07 -5.03 19.96
C GLU A 216 12.13 -3.92 20.05
N ALA A 217 11.75 -2.75 20.55
CA ALA A 217 12.67 -1.63 20.74
C ALA A 217 13.78 -1.94 21.75
N ALA A 218 13.43 -2.60 22.86
CA ALA A 218 14.37 -3.06 23.87
C ALA A 218 15.36 -4.10 23.32
N PHE A 219 14.87 -5.04 22.51
CA PHE A 219 15.74 -6.02 21.85
C PHE A 219 16.75 -5.34 20.92
N MET A 220 16.30 -4.39 20.09
CA MET A 220 17.19 -3.65 19.19
C MET A 220 18.20 -2.79 19.94
N LEU A 221 17.80 -2.16 21.04
CA LEU A 221 18.72 -1.39 21.88
C LEU A 221 19.76 -2.30 22.56
N ALA A 222 19.39 -3.52 22.93
CA ALA A 222 20.35 -4.52 23.41
C ALA A 222 21.36 -4.92 22.32
N ASP A 223 20.97 -4.99 21.05
CA ASP A 223 21.90 -5.21 19.93
C ASP A 223 22.91 -4.06 19.78
N ILE A 224 22.46 -2.81 19.98
CA ILE A 224 23.33 -1.62 19.98
C ILE A 224 24.34 -1.69 21.15
N TYR A 225 23.88 -2.04 22.36
CA TYR A 225 24.77 -2.19 23.51
C TYR A 225 25.74 -3.36 23.36
N GLU A 226 25.31 -4.48 22.77
CA GLU A 226 26.20 -5.59 22.43
C GLU A 226 27.31 -5.14 21.47
N HIS A 227 26.96 -4.37 20.42
CA HIS A 227 27.94 -3.85 19.46
C HIS A 227 28.99 -2.94 20.12
N ARG A 228 28.62 -2.22 21.20
CA ARG A 228 29.53 -1.40 21.99
C ARG A 228 30.23 -2.15 23.14
N HIS A 229 30.09 -3.48 23.20
CA HIS A 229 30.62 -4.34 24.27
C HIS A 229 30.03 -4.05 25.67
N GLU A 230 28.89 -3.37 25.75
CA GLU A 230 28.17 -3.07 26.98
C GLU A 230 27.26 -4.25 27.38
N TYR A 231 27.85 -5.44 27.47
CA TYR A 231 27.11 -6.71 27.57
C TYR A 231 26.17 -6.81 28.77
N LYS A 232 26.56 -6.23 29.91
CA LYS A 232 25.73 -6.19 31.12
C LYS A 232 24.45 -5.38 30.90
N ARG A 233 24.55 -4.19 30.30
CA ARG A 233 23.38 -3.34 29.99
C ARG A 233 22.48 -4.01 28.97
N ALA A 234 23.07 -4.63 27.94
CA ALA A 234 22.32 -5.41 26.96
C ALA A 234 21.53 -6.56 27.63
N ALA A 235 22.15 -7.29 28.55
CA ALA A 235 21.50 -8.38 29.27
C ALA A 235 20.37 -7.91 30.19
N GLU A 236 20.58 -6.83 30.96
CA GLU A 236 19.57 -6.24 31.84
C GLU A 236 18.32 -5.83 31.06
N LEU A 237 18.50 -5.28 29.85
CA LEU A 237 17.38 -4.89 28.99
C LEU A 237 16.59 -6.09 28.46
N LEU A 238 17.29 -7.16 28.05
CA LEU A 238 16.64 -8.39 27.57
C LEU A 238 15.91 -9.16 28.67
N GLU A 239 16.38 -9.08 29.92
CA GLU A 239 15.69 -9.70 31.08
C GLU A 239 14.29 -9.12 31.29
N GLN A 240 14.09 -7.84 30.99
CA GLN A 240 12.81 -7.15 31.17
C GLN A 240 11.76 -7.52 30.12
N VAL A 241 12.19 -8.02 28.96
CA VAL A 241 11.29 -8.21 27.79
C VAL A 241 11.16 -9.68 27.35
N VAL A 242 11.74 -10.61 28.10
CA VAL A 242 11.78 -12.04 27.72
C VAL A 242 10.40 -12.65 27.54
N ASP A 243 9.42 -12.27 28.36
CA ASP A 243 8.08 -12.86 28.35
C ASP A 243 7.09 -12.09 27.44
N THR A 244 7.48 -10.91 26.96
CA THR A 244 6.64 -10.01 26.16
C THR A 244 7.09 -9.91 24.71
N TYR A 245 8.36 -10.24 24.43
CA TYR A 245 8.89 -10.27 23.08
C TYR A 245 8.23 -11.39 22.26
N PRO A 246 7.86 -11.14 20.97
CA PRO A 246 7.14 -12.12 20.15
C PRO A 246 7.82 -13.49 20.01
N ASN A 247 9.14 -13.55 20.16
CA ASN A 247 9.92 -14.79 20.17
C ASN A 247 10.80 -14.90 21.44
N PRO A 248 10.24 -15.38 22.57
CA PRO A 248 10.98 -15.51 23.83
C PRO A 248 12.26 -16.35 23.73
N TYR A 249 12.29 -17.33 22.82
CA TYR A 249 13.47 -18.16 22.60
C TYR A 249 14.66 -17.37 22.05
N ALA A 250 14.42 -16.40 21.15
CA ALA A 250 15.46 -15.53 20.63
C ALA A 250 16.08 -14.67 21.75
N VAL A 251 15.24 -14.14 22.65
CA VAL A 251 15.68 -13.37 23.82
C VAL A 251 16.52 -14.24 24.74
N ARG A 252 16.03 -15.42 25.14
CA ARG A 252 16.76 -16.35 26.04
C ARG A 252 18.10 -16.78 25.45
N PHE A 253 18.15 -17.06 24.14
CA PHE A 253 19.39 -17.42 23.46
C PHE A 253 20.42 -16.29 23.53
N LYS A 254 20.03 -15.06 23.17
CA LYS A 254 20.92 -13.90 23.21
C LYS A 254 21.35 -13.58 24.65
N LEU A 255 20.44 -13.64 25.62
CA LEU A 255 20.74 -13.42 27.03
C LEU A 255 21.81 -14.41 27.55
N ASN A 256 21.69 -15.69 27.21
CA ASN A 256 22.68 -16.71 27.56
C ASN A 256 24.05 -16.45 26.93
N TYR A 257 24.09 -15.90 25.71
CA TYR A 257 25.32 -15.49 25.06
C TYR A 257 25.97 -14.29 25.77
N LEU A 258 25.19 -13.25 26.06
CA LEU A 258 25.68 -12.02 26.72
C LEU A 258 26.22 -12.31 28.12
N LYS A 259 25.55 -13.15 28.92
CA LYS A 259 25.98 -13.56 30.27
C LYS A 259 27.32 -14.30 30.31
N LYS A 260 27.85 -14.75 29.18
CA LYS A 260 29.19 -15.38 29.10
C LYS A 260 30.29 -14.38 28.76
N LYS A 261 29.92 -13.13 28.44
CA LYS A 261 30.83 -12.09 27.96
C LYS A 261 31.21 -11.07 29.04
N TYR A 262 30.62 -11.16 30.22
CA TYR A 262 30.93 -10.40 31.43
C TYR A 262 30.81 -11.29 32.66
#